data_AF-A0A388SKN3-F1
#
_entry.id   AF-A0A388SKN3-F1
#
_cell.length_a   1.000
_cell.length_b   1.000
_cell.length_c   1.000
_cell.angle_alpha   90.00
_cell.angle_beta   90.00
_cell.angle_gamma   90.00
#
_symmetry.space_group_name_H-M   'P 1'
#
loop_
_entity.id
_entity.type
_entity.pdbx_description
1 polymer ?
#
loop_
_entity_poly.entity_id
_entity_poly.type
_entity_poly.pdbx_seq_one_letter_code
_entity_poly.pdbx_strand_id
1 'polypeptide(L)' 'MIEPHLLGLSANGKLLLKSYQSPIPDTPFPVAGWRTYRLEDIEEIELTDIPFPGPRADYDATQPGRIAKVIYQL' A
#
# COMPACT_ATOMS: atom_id res chain seq x y z
N MET A 1 -4.07 4.69 9.00
CA MET A 1 -3.98 5.43 7.73
C MET A 1 -2.95 4.76 6.82
N ILE A 2 -3.24 4.68 5.52
CA ILE A 2 -2.30 4.21 4.50
C ILE A 2 -2.14 5.27 3.43
N GLU A 3 -1.01 5.23 2.74
CA GLU A 3 -0.66 6.07 1.61
C GLU A 3 -0.58 5.18 0.38
N PRO A 4 -1.63 5.13 -0.47
CA PRO A 4 -1.63 4.33 -1.69
C PRO A 4 -0.42 4.63 -2.56
N HIS A 5 0.14 3.61 -3.20
CA HIS A 5 1.27 3.81 -4.12
C HIS A 5 1.10 3.06 -5.44
N LEU A 6 0.71 1.78 -5.38
CA LEU A 6 0.62 0.94 -6.57
C LEU A 6 -0.57 -0.01 -6.46
N LEU A 7 -1.43 -0.01 -7.47
CA LEU A 7 -2.51 -0.98 -7.67
C LEU A 7 -2.10 -2.00 -8.75
N GLY A 8 -2.17 -3.28 -8.43
CA GLY A 8 -1.75 -4.34 -9.33
C GLY A 8 -2.52 -5.64 -9.16
N LEU A 9 -2.11 -6.65 -9.92
CA LEU A 9 -2.60 -8.02 -9.83
C LEU A 9 -1.51 -8.93 -9.29
N SER A 10 -1.88 -9.88 -8.44
CA SER A 10 -1.06 -11.06 -8.12
C SER A 10 -0.95 -12.01 -9.32
N ALA A 11 -0.08 -13.01 -9.21
CA ALA A 11 0.09 -14.06 -10.23
C ALA A 11 -1.21 -14.86 -10.51
N ASN A 12 -2.12 -14.95 -9.53
CA ASN A 12 -3.43 -15.59 -9.70
C ASN A 12 -4.56 -14.60 -10.03
N GLY A 13 -4.24 -13.38 -10.45
CA GLY A 13 -5.21 -12.39 -10.93
C GLY A 13 -6.01 -11.66 -9.84
N LYS A 14 -5.60 -11.75 -8.57
CA LYS A 14 -6.24 -11.02 -7.46
C LYS A 14 -5.71 -9.60 -7.36
N LEU A 15 -6.60 -8.65 -7.06
CA LEU A 15 -6.22 -7.25 -6.88
C LEU A 15 -5.41 -7.05 -5.59
N LEU A 16 -4.29 -6.36 -5.72
CA LEU A 16 -3.38 -6.00 -4.64
C LEU A 16 -3.14 -4.48 -4.62
N LEU A 17 -3.22 -3.90 -3.43
CA LEU A 17 -2.80 -2.51 -3.16
C LEU A 17 -1.49 -2.51 -2.39
N LYS A 18 -0.43 -1.98 -2.98
CA LYS A 18 0.80 -1.61 -2.26
C LYS A 18 0.63 -0.18 -1.75
N SER A 19 0.87 -0.01 -0.45
CA SER A 19 0.80 1.28 0.21
C SER A 19 1.83 1.38 1.33
N TYR A 20 2.14 2.60 1.73
CA TYR A 20 2.92 2.87 2.92
C TYR A 20 1.98 3.05 4.10
N GLN A 21 2.11 2.22 5.13
CA GLN A 21 1.35 2.38 6.36
C GLN A 21 2.09 3.36 7.27
N SER A 22 1.47 4.49 7.56
CA SER A 22 1.95 5.42 8.58
C SER A 22 1.86 4.76 9.97
N PRO A 23 2.76 5.13 10.91
CA PRO A 23 2.74 4.54 12.25
C PRO A 23 1.40 4.81 12.94
N ILE A 24 0.84 3.79 13.58
CA ILE A 24 -0.44 3.91 14.29
C ILE A 24 -0.16 4.58 15.64
N PRO A 25 -0.74 5.76 15.92
CA PRO A 25 -0.61 6.41 17.22
C PRO A 25 -1.01 5.45 18.36
N ASP A 26 -0.40 5.61 19.53
CA ASP A 26 -0.78 4.92 20.76
C ASP A 26 -0.60 3.38 20.77
N THR A 27 0.18 2.84 19.84
CA THR A 27 0.66 1.46 19.92
C THR A 27 2.02 1.42 20.63
N PRO A 28 2.31 0.41 21.48
CA PRO A 28 3.60 0.33 22.21
C PRO A 28 4.83 0.29 21.29
N PHE A 29 4.64 -0.15 20.05
CA PHE A 29 5.66 -0.21 19.00
C PHE A 29 5.03 0.26 17.68
N PRO A 30 4.94 1.57 17.44
CA PRO A 30 4.37 2.09 16.21
C PRO A 30 5.32 1.78 15.05
N VAL A 31 4.96 0.79 14.24
CA VAL A 31 5.77 0.39 13.07
C VAL A 31 5.17 0.99 11.81
N ALA A 32 5.90 1.90 11.20
CA ALA A 32 5.64 2.37 9.85
C ALA A 32 6.19 1.38 8.81
N GLY A 33 5.66 1.44 7.58
CA GLY A 33 6.34 0.82 6.45
C GLY A 33 5.43 0.27 5.37
N TRP A 34 6.06 -0.30 4.36
CA TRP A 34 5.40 -0.86 3.20
C TRP A 34 4.53 -2.07 3.54
N ARG A 35 3.29 -2.07 3.05
CA ARG A 35 2.33 -3.16 3.19
C ARG A 35 1.65 -3.45 1.86
N THR A 36 1.16 -4.68 1.72
CA THR A 36 0.37 -5.10 0.56
C THR A 36 -0.94 -5.68 1.05
N TYR A 37 -2.04 -5.08 0.61
CA TYR A 37 -3.39 -5.47 0.97
C TYR A 37 -4.04 -6.17 -0.22
N ARG A 38 -4.81 -7.23 0.05
CA ARG A 38 -5.73 -7.79 -0.94
C ARG A 38 -7.00 -6.96 -0.89
N LEU A 39 -7.47 -6.46 -2.02
CA LEU A 39 -8.66 -5.61 -2.04
C LEU A 39 -9.92 -6.37 -1.60
N GLU A 40 -9.95 -7.69 -1.80
CA GLU A 40 -11.06 -8.55 -1.36
C GLU A 40 -11.16 -8.71 0.17
N ASP A 41 -10.09 -8.40 0.91
CA ASP A 41 -10.07 -8.42 2.38
C ASP A 41 -10.44 -7.05 2.99
N ILE A 42 -10.71 -6.03 2.16
CA ILE A 42 -11.03 -4.67 2.63
C ILE A 42 -12.55 -4.52 2.73
N GLU A 43 -13.04 -4.28 3.93
CA GLU A 43 -14.47 -4.07 4.19
C GLU A 43 -14.90 -2.62 3.97
N GLU A 44 -14.05 -1.65 4.33
CA GLU A 44 -14.35 -0.22 4.27
C GLU A 44 -13.10 0.60 3.90
N ILE A 45 -13.31 1.70 3.18
CA ILE A 45 -12.29 2.70 2.84
C ILE A 45 -12.84 4.09 3.17
N GLU A 46 -12.10 4.82 4.00
CA GLU A 46 -12.34 6.22 4.30
C GLU A 46 -11.22 7.07 3.70
N LEU A 47 -11.60 8.16 3.03
CA LEU A 47 -10.63 9.14 2.53
C LEU A 47 -10.33 10.16 3.62
N THR A 48 -9.07 10.55 3.73
CA THR A 48 -8.64 11.61 4.62
C THR A 48 -8.20 12.83 3.81
N ASP A 49 -8.29 14.01 4.41
CA ASP A 49 -7.75 15.26 3.85
C ASP A 49 -6.23 15.42 4.12
N ILE A 50 -5.58 14.37 4.61
CA ILE A 50 -4.15 14.41 4.95
C ILE A 50 -3.35 14.12 3.68
N PRO A 51 -2.57 15.10 3.16
CA PRO A 51 -1.73 14.86 2.00
C PRO A 51 -0.59 13.91 2.35
N PHE A 52 -0.16 13.14 1.36
CA PHE A 52 1.02 12.28 1.46
C PHE A 52 1.89 12.43 0.21
N PRO A 53 3.21 12.17 0.32
CA PRO A 53 4.09 12.24 -0.83
C PRO A 53 3.78 11.11 -1.82
N GLY A 54 3.55 11.45 -3.09
CA GLY A 54 3.52 10.49 -4.19
C GLY A 54 4.41 10.97 -5.34
N PRO A 55 5.29 10.12 -5.93
CA PRO A 55 5.80 8.82 -5.46
C PRO A 55 6.74 8.93 -4.23
N ARG A 56 6.79 7.89 -3.39
CA ARG A 56 7.75 7.82 -2.27
C ARG A 56 9.14 7.37 -2.75
N ALA A 57 10.18 8.13 -2.41
CA ALA A 57 11.55 7.89 -2.86
C ALA A 57 12.17 6.59 -2.31
N ASP A 58 11.67 6.07 -1.20
CA ASP A 58 12.11 4.81 -0.57
C ASP A 58 11.34 3.58 -1.10
N TYR A 59 10.51 3.74 -2.14
CA TYR A 59 9.87 2.62 -2.81
C TYR A 59 10.86 1.89 -3.72
N ASP A 60 11.23 0.68 -3.31
CA ASP A 60 12.06 -0.22 -4.13
C ASP A 60 11.16 -1.18 -4.94
N ALA A 61 10.98 -0.85 -6.23
CA ALA A 61 10.23 -1.68 -7.17
C ALA A 61 10.95 -2.98 -7.57
N THR A 62 12.24 -3.13 -7.25
CA THR A 62 13.05 -4.30 -7.59
C THR A 62 12.95 -5.41 -6.55
N GLN A 63 12.49 -5.09 -5.33
CA GLN A 63 12.21 -6.12 -4.34
C GLN A 63 11.10 -7.03 -4.86
N PRO A 64 11.25 -8.36 -4.73
CA PRO A 64 10.23 -9.32 -5.16
C PRO A 64 8.93 -9.03 -4.42
N GLY A 65 8.01 -8.36 -5.10
CA GLY A 65 6.69 -8.03 -4.62
C GLY A 65 5.67 -9.10 -5.00
N ARG A 66 4.54 -9.15 -4.30
CA ARG A 66 3.41 -10.02 -4.66
C ARG A 66 2.69 -9.60 -5.95
N ILE A 67 3.08 -8.45 -6.54
CA ILE A 67 2.44 -7.88 -7.73
C ILE A 67 3.13 -8.42 -8.98
N ALA A 68 2.39 -9.19 -9.77
CA ALA A 68 2.82 -9.75 -11.05
C ALA A 68 2.53 -8.81 -12.23
N LYS A 69 1.51 -7.95 -12.12
CA LYS A 69 1.15 -6.97 -13.16
C LYS A 69 0.70 -5.65 -12.51
N VAL A 70 1.29 -4.54 -12.95
CA VAL A 70 0.89 -3.19 -12.50
C VAL A 70 -0.34 -2.74 -13.30
N ILE A 71 -1.34 -2.19 -12.61
CA ILE A 71 -2.51 -1.52 -13.20
C ILE A 71 -2.31 -0.01 -13.13
N TYR A 72 -1.90 0.51 -11.97
CA TYR A 72 -1.69 1.93 -11.73
C TYR A 72 -0.59 2.16 -10.69
N GLN A 73 0.15 3.26 -10.83
CA GLN A 73 1.18 3.70 -9.89
C GLN A 73 1.16 5.24 -9.80
N LEU A 74 1.27 5.75 -8.58
CA LEU A 74 1.41 7.17 -8.24
C LEU A 74 2.86 7.64 -8.33
#